data_AF-A0A0J6SB13-F1
#
_entry.id   AF-A0A0J6SB13-F1
#
_cell.length_a   1.000
_cell.length_b   1.000
_cell.length_c   1.000
_cell.angle_alpha   90.00
_cell.angle_beta   90.00
_cell.angle_gamma   90.00
#
_symmetry.space_group_name_H-M   'P 1'
#
loop_
_entity.id
_entity.type
_entity.pdbx_description
1 polymer ?
#
loop_
_entity_poly.entity_id
_entity_poly.type
_entity_poly.pdbx_seq_one_letter_code
_entity_poly.pdbx_strand_id
1 'polypeptide(L)'
;MTATLNGRRSIGALRGLVLTAPLLLGAGPAAAIRTHDRVAGLSLDVRSGSADHDDDKPSRACEERVEIPSRAEDGLVEIRIWNPCRAGATLRFRTDHLERVAQFDADGRLGTIMPLFSDPAPIRWQAGDGRDREVRVDVPGLQQVLKVVLVWNGEAPLSLQIDEAVLPDRPPTCTWIERSGSCRGVGRFASLPLGPGRNVDLYTVALGALPPRGRLPYHVVFDPGPSGSGLNADRYCGDGASAAPLFEIWSVRRGMFRVERRGGFSAIACGEGGPARRVSRGDILLAP
;
A
#
# COMPACT_ATOMS: atom_id res chain seq x y z
N MET A 1 -47.38 38.63 -18.46
CA MET A 1 -47.27 39.17 -17.10
C MET A 1 -45.90 38.81 -16.56
N THR A 2 -45.18 39.85 -16.18
CA THR A 2 -43.84 39.97 -15.61
C THR A 2 -43.71 39.31 -14.24
N ALA A 3 -42.57 38.67 -13.94
CA ALA A 3 -41.62 39.13 -12.91
C ALA A 3 -40.47 38.12 -12.70
N THR A 4 -39.28 38.51 -13.14
CA THR A 4 -37.97 38.14 -12.59
C THR A 4 -37.80 38.64 -11.16
N LEU A 5 -37.06 37.91 -10.32
CA LEU A 5 -36.28 38.53 -9.24
C LEU A 5 -35.01 37.73 -8.89
N ASN A 6 -33.89 38.41 -9.09
CA ASN A 6 -32.52 38.08 -8.75
C ASN A 6 -32.30 38.01 -7.23
N GLY A 7 -31.30 37.23 -6.82
CA GLY A 7 -30.77 37.24 -5.45
C GLY A 7 -29.34 36.72 -5.35
N ARG A 8 -28.37 37.44 -5.95
CA ARG A 8 -26.95 37.35 -5.59
C ARG A 8 -26.71 38.11 -4.28
N ARG A 9 -26.05 37.49 -3.31
CA ARG A 9 -25.20 38.20 -2.33
C ARG A 9 -23.92 37.40 -2.07
N SER A 10 -22.81 38.00 -2.47
CA SER A 10 -21.44 37.68 -2.07
C SER A 10 -21.11 38.41 -0.78
N ILE A 11 -20.37 37.78 0.15
CA ILE A 11 -19.56 38.47 1.16
C ILE A 11 -18.24 37.72 1.34
N GLY A 12 -17.15 38.36 0.88
CA GLY A 12 -16.03 38.81 1.72
C GLY A 12 -15.17 37.77 2.45
N ALA A 13 -13.96 37.59 1.92
CA ALA A 13 -12.77 37.06 2.60
C ALA A 13 -12.37 37.87 3.85
N LEU A 14 -11.57 37.27 4.76
CA LEU A 14 -10.45 37.92 5.48
C LEU A 14 -9.63 36.91 6.31
N ARG A 15 -8.34 36.79 5.94
CA ARG A 15 -7.11 36.76 6.76
C ARG A 15 -7.01 35.85 8.00
N GLY A 16 -6.08 34.88 7.89
CA GLY A 16 -4.84 34.79 8.67
C GLY A 16 -4.91 34.76 10.21
N LEU A 17 -4.49 33.63 10.80
CA LEU A 17 -3.82 33.63 12.10
C LEU A 17 -2.77 32.50 12.17
N VAL A 18 -1.53 32.89 12.43
CA VAL A 18 -0.38 32.07 12.83
C VAL A 18 -0.16 32.31 14.34
N LEU A 19 0.61 31.41 14.98
CA LEU A 19 1.10 31.39 16.38
C LEU A 19 0.11 30.74 17.38
N THR A 20 0.49 29.88 18.34
CA THR A 20 1.80 29.56 18.94
C THR A 20 1.69 28.29 19.80
N ALA A 21 2.79 27.54 19.92
CA ALA A 21 2.96 26.47 20.92
C ALA A 21 3.22 27.03 22.32
N PRO A 22 2.88 26.32 23.41
CA PRO A 22 3.41 26.61 24.74
C PRO A 22 4.60 25.71 25.08
N LEU A 23 5.74 26.35 25.33
CA LEU A 23 6.83 25.89 26.17
C LEU A 23 6.36 25.92 27.64
N LEU A 24 6.60 24.84 28.38
CA LEU A 24 6.57 24.85 29.85
C LEU A 24 7.91 24.33 30.38
N LEU A 25 8.75 25.28 30.82
CA LEU A 25 9.87 25.06 31.73
C LEU A 25 9.33 24.83 33.15
N GLY A 26 9.90 23.85 33.85
CA GLY A 26 9.84 23.72 35.30
C GLY A 26 11.25 23.39 35.81
N ALA A 27 11.76 24.22 36.72
CA ALA A 27 13.16 24.27 37.15
C ALA A 27 13.39 23.70 38.56
N GLY A 28 14.55 23.06 38.74
CA GLY A 28 15.41 23.10 39.95
C GLY A 28 15.35 21.90 40.93
N PRO A 29 16.34 21.75 41.84
CA PRO A 29 17.65 22.41 41.95
C PRO A 29 18.85 21.44 42.14
N ALA A 30 20.03 22.06 42.37
CA ALA A 30 21.40 21.57 42.28
C ALA A 30 21.92 20.65 43.42
N ALA A 31 22.96 19.89 43.11
CA ALA A 31 24.01 19.49 44.05
C ALA A 31 25.37 19.36 43.34
N ALA A 32 26.41 19.94 43.94
CA ALA A 32 27.77 20.01 43.43
C ALA A 32 28.72 19.29 44.40
N ILE A 33 29.66 18.46 43.93
CA ILE A 33 30.91 18.12 44.65
C ILE A 33 32.06 17.89 43.64
N ARG A 34 33.23 18.43 43.98
CA ARG A 34 34.52 18.48 43.26
C ARG A 34 35.49 17.38 43.74
N THR A 35 36.51 17.11 42.90
CA THR A 35 37.90 16.63 43.18
C THR A 35 38.09 15.21 43.75
N HIS A 36 39.14 14.42 43.51
CA HIS A 36 40.31 14.31 42.62
C HIS A 36 40.90 12.93 42.96
N ASP A 37 41.35 12.10 42.01
CA ASP A 37 42.65 11.41 42.18
C ASP A 37 43.20 10.82 40.87
N ARG A 38 44.54 10.86 40.75
CA ARG A 38 45.40 10.38 39.64
C ARG A 38 45.63 8.85 39.80
N VAL A 39 46.17 8.08 38.84
CA VAL A 39 47.61 7.97 38.52
C VAL A 39 47.87 6.99 37.35
N ALA A 40 48.75 7.45 36.45
CA ALA A 40 49.81 6.80 35.64
C ALA A 40 49.58 5.86 34.42
N GLY A 41 50.31 6.24 33.37
CA GLY A 41 50.95 5.39 32.36
C GLY A 41 50.49 5.76 30.95
N LEU A 42 51.29 6.20 29.97
CA LEU A 42 52.74 6.39 29.79
C LEU A 42 52.88 7.43 28.65
N SER A 43 53.92 8.27 28.70
CA SER A 43 54.29 9.22 27.64
C SER A 43 55.17 8.54 26.59
N LEU A 44 54.93 8.86 25.31
CA LEU A 44 55.93 8.77 24.24
C LEU A 44 55.58 9.87 23.21
N ASP A 45 56.29 10.99 23.30
CA ASP A 45 56.36 11.99 22.24
C ASP A 45 57.45 11.58 21.24
N VAL A 46 57.08 11.48 19.96
CA VAL A 46 58.02 11.66 18.85
C VAL A 46 57.38 12.65 17.88
N ARG A 47 58.01 13.82 17.76
CA ARG A 47 57.62 14.92 16.86
C ARG A 47 58.06 14.67 15.42
N SER A 48 57.25 15.22 14.52
CA SER A 48 57.62 15.86 13.24
C SER A 48 57.89 14.94 12.03
N GLY A 49 56.93 14.95 11.10
CA GLY A 49 57.18 14.60 9.72
C GLY A 49 55.92 14.60 8.85
N SER A 50 55.75 15.71 8.11
CA SER A 50 55.14 15.77 6.77
C SER A 50 53.65 15.48 6.59
N ALA A 51 53.03 16.34 5.80
CA ALA A 51 51.70 16.22 5.20
C ALA A 51 51.55 14.93 4.35
N ASP A 52 50.27 14.68 4.01
CA ASP A 52 49.74 13.70 3.06
C ASP A 52 49.60 12.26 3.55
N HIS A 53 48.47 12.00 4.20
CA HIS A 53 47.53 10.99 3.70
C HIS A 53 46.12 11.41 4.11
N ASP A 54 45.31 11.75 3.10
CA ASP A 54 43.85 11.73 3.19
C ASP A 54 43.45 10.38 3.78
N ASP A 55 42.99 10.38 5.03
CA ASP A 55 42.28 9.26 5.61
C ASP A 55 40.99 9.08 4.81
N ASP A 56 41.03 8.10 3.91
CA ASP A 56 39.93 7.50 3.17
C ASP A 56 38.83 7.06 4.16
N LYS A 57 37.98 8.01 4.54
CA LYS A 57 36.78 7.78 5.33
C LYS A 57 35.72 7.25 4.37
N PRO A 58 35.26 6.01 4.53
CA PRO A 58 34.47 5.36 3.50
C PRO A 58 33.16 6.09 3.26
N SER A 59 32.75 6.09 1.99
CA SER A 59 31.57 6.65 1.34
C SER A 59 30.21 6.23 1.92
N ARG A 60 30.01 6.35 3.25
CA ARG A 60 28.75 6.08 3.96
C ARG A 60 27.57 6.95 3.50
N ALA A 61 27.83 7.97 2.67
CA ALA A 61 26.79 8.85 2.12
C ALA A 61 25.77 8.11 1.23
N CYS A 62 26.17 7.01 0.58
CA CYS A 62 25.31 6.26 -0.36
C CYS A 62 25.04 4.81 0.06
N GLU A 63 25.38 4.43 1.29
CA GLU A 63 25.13 3.06 1.76
C GLU A 63 23.62 2.80 1.87
N GLU A 64 23.16 1.68 1.33
CA GLU A 64 21.75 1.29 1.37
C GLU A 64 21.44 0.58 2.70
N ARG A 65 20.60 1.20 3.53
CA ARG A 65 20.04 0.56 4.72
C ARG A 65 18.69 -0.04 4.36
N VAL A 66 18.51 -1.32 4.68
CA VAL A 66 17.29 -2.08 4.35
C VAL A 66 16.67 -2.64 5.63
N GLU A 67 15.37 -2.41 5.80
CA GLU A 67 14.55 -2.99 6.85
C GLU A 67 13.38 -3.74 6.20
N ILE A 68 13.47 -5.06 6.23
CA ILE A 68 12.40 -5.98 5.84
C ILE A 68 12.23 -6.96 7.01
N PRO A 69 11.07 -7.00 7.67
CA PRO A 69 10.79 -7.98 8.71
C PRO A 69 10.97 -9.40 8.17
N SER A 70 11.54 -10.29 8.99
CA SER A 70 11.64 -11.71 8.65
C SER A 70 10.29 -12.41 8.64
N ARG A 71 9.23 -11.77 9.17
CA ARG A 71 7.88 -12.31 9.28
C ARG A 71 6.85 -11.29 8.84
N ALA A 72 5.86 -11.74 8.06
CA ALA A 72 4.74 -10.92 7.61
C ALA A 72 3.50 -11.15 8.48
N GLU A 73 2.82 -10.07 8.85
CA GLU A 73 1.50 -10.14 9.50
C GLU A 73 0.40 -10.12 8.44
N ASP A 74 -0.56 -11.06 8.54
CA ASP A 74 -1.62 -11.26 7.54
C ASP A 74 -1.11 -11.44 6.08
N GLY A 75 0.17 -11.79 5.94
CA GLY A 75 0.88 -11.84 4.66
C GLY A 75 0.93 -10.51 3.94
N LEU A 76 1.03 -9.42 4.68
CA LEU A 76 1.52 -8.12 4.23
C LEU A 76 2.87 -7.86 4.90
N VAL A 77 3.84 -7.35 4.15
CA VAL A 77 5.14 -6.94 4.69
C VAL A 77 5.41 -5.49 4.37
N GLU A 78 5.84 -4.74 5.38
CA GLU A 78 6.36 -3.39 5.19
C GLU A 78 7.85 -3.46 4.87
N ILE A 79 8.25 -2.80 3.79
CA ILE A 79 9.63 -2.71 3.32
C ILE A 79 10.03 -1.24 3.46
N ARG A 80 11.15 -0.99 4.15
CA ARG A 80 11.74 0.34 4.25
C ARG A 80 13.20 0.31 3.81
N ILE A 81 13.57 1.24 2.94
CA ILE A 81 14.94 1.38 2.43
C ILE A 81 15.34 2.84 2.52
N TRP A 82 16.58 3.09 2.93
CA TRP A 82 17.19 4.41 2.95
C TRP A 82 18.47 4.39 2.13
N ASN A 83 18.52 5.27 1.13
CA ASN A 83 19.72 5.57 0.35
C ASN A 83 19.62 7.02 -0.19
N PRO A 84 20.30 7.99 0.43
CA PRO A 84 20.27 9.40 0.00
C PRO A 84 20.65 9.62 -1.47
N CYS A 85 21.53 8.78 -2.02
CA CYS A 85 21.99 8.90 -3.40
C CYS A 85 20.99 8.36 -4.43
N ARG A 86 19.88 7.79 -3.98
CA ARG A 86 18.79 7.30 -4.82
C ARG A 86 17.54 8.19 -4.75
N ALA A 87 17.62 9.40 -4.21
CA ALA A 87 16.49 10.33 -4.13
C ALA A 87 15.78 10.46 -5.49
N GLY A 88 14.45 10.31 -5.50
CA GLY A 88 13.62 10.33 -6.70
C GLY A 88 13.76 9.10 -7.63
N ALA A 89 14.69 8.18 -7.39
CA ALA A 89 14.82 6.97 -8.18
C ALA A 89 13.68 5.98 -7.87
N THR A 90 13.38 5.11 -8.84
CA THR A 90 12.43 4.02 -8.64
C THR A 90 13.16 2.73 -8.28
N LEU A 91 12.49 1.88 -7.51
CA LEU A 91 12.93 0.55 -7.14
C LEU A 91 11.81 -0.45 -7.35
N ARG A 92 12.19 -1.62 -7.84
CA ARG A 92 11.28 -2.72 -8.20
C ARG A 92 11.53 -3.91 -7.30
N PHE A 93 10.50 -4.30 -6.58
CA PHE A 93 10.45 -5.50 -5.74
C PHE A 93 9.68 -6.59 -6.47
N ARG A 94 10.20 -7.82 -6.47
CA ARG A 94 9.57 -8.98 -7.09
C ARG A 94 9.37 -10.09 -6.06
N THR A 95 8.17 -10.66 -6.02
CA THR A 95 7.87 -11.95 -5.39
C THR A 95 7.59 -12.99 -6.47
N ASP A 96 7.17 -14.19 -6.09
CA ASP A 96 6.82 -15.25 -7.04
C ASP A 96 5.63 -14.90 -7.94
N HIS A 97 4.77 -13.96 -7.50
CA HIS A 97 3.50 -13.67 -8.16
C HIS A 97 3.28 -12.19 -8.44
N LEU A 98 3.98 -11.30 -7.73
CA LEU A 98 3.81 -9.87 -7.87
C LEU A 98 5.10 -9.12 -8.08
N GLU A 99 4.93 -7.98 -8.72
CA GLU A 99 5.94 -6.96 -8.80
C GLU A 99 5.38 -5.65 -8.26
N ARG A 100 6.20 -4.97 -7.47
CA ARG A 100 5.89 -3.67 -6.91
C ARG A 100 6.98 -2.66 -7.28
N VAL A 101 6.58 -1.53 -7.84
CA VAL A 101 7.43 -0.37 -8.11
C VAL A 101 7.13 0.70 -7.07
N ALA A 102 8.15 1.12 -6.34
CA ALA A 102 8.10 2.22 -5.39
C ALA A 102 9.18 3.25 -5.74
N GLN A 103 9.02 4.47 -5.23
CA GLN A 103 9.94 5.57 -5.49
C GLN A 103 10.55 6.05 -4.17
N PHE A 104 11.84 6.38 -4.20
CA PHE A 104 12.48 7.10 -3.11
C PHE A 104 11.99 8.55 -3.07
N ASP A 105 11.73 9.07 -1.87
CA ASP A 105 11.43 10.48 -1.66
C ASP A 105 12.68 11.37 -1.85
N ALA A 106 12.51 12.68 -1.62
CA ALA A 106 13.58 13.66 -1.77
C ALA A 106 14.75 13.44 -0.79
N ASP A 107 14.52 12.75 0.33
CA ASP A 107 15.53 12.42 1.33
C ASP A 107 16.16 11.03 1.09
N GLY A 108 15.80 10.37 -0.01
CA GLY A 108 16.26 9.02 -0.32
C GLY A 108 15.65 7.96 0.58
N ARG A 109 14.42 8.15 1.08
CA ARG A 109 13.67 7.14 1.83
C ARG A 109 12.61 6.50 0.96
N LEU A 110 12.43 5.20 1.09
CA LEU A 110 11.40 4.44 0.43
C LEU A 110 10.68 3.60 1.48
N GLY A 111 9.37 3.78 1.59
CA GLY A 111 8.49 2.98 2.45
C GLY A 111 7.37 2.39 1.62
N THR A 112 7.13 1.08 1.75
CA THR A 112 6.21 0.40 0.86
C THR A 112 5.65 -0.89 1.46
N ILE A 113 4.40 -1.26 1.11
CA ILE A 113 3.77 -2.50 1.61
C ILE A 113 3.68 -3.51 0.46
N MET A 114 4.04 -4.76 0.69
CA MET A 114 3.95 -5.82 -0.31
C MET A 114 3.06 -6.96 0.18
N PRO A 115 2.01 -7.35 -0.56
CA PRO A 115 1.26 -8.56 -0.26
C PRO A 115 2.05 -9.80 -0.70
N LEU A 116 2.05 -10.81 0.18
CA LEU A 116 2.75 -12.07 0.02
C LEU A 116 1.74 -13.23 -0.07
N PHE A 117 2.04 -14.16 -0.97
CA PHE A 117 1.15 -15.24 -1.41
C PHE A 117 1.80 -16.63 -1.38
N SER A 118 3.06 -16.71 -0.99
CA SER A 118 3.83 -17.93 -0.76
C SER A 118 4.40 -17.93 0.66
N ASP A 119 4.77 -19.11 1.17
CA ASP A 119 5.40 -19.26 2.49
C ASP A 119 6.51 -20.33 2.40
N PRO A 120 7.78 -19.98 2.64
CA PRO A 120 8.31 -18.61 2.80
C PRO A 120 8.26 -17.83 1.48
N ALA A 121 7.97 -16.53 1.54
CA ALA A 121 7.91 -15.67 0.35
C ALA A 121 9.26 -15.01 0.06
N PRO A 122 9.83 -15.16 -1.15
CA PRO A 122 11.01 -14.42 -1.56
C PRO A 122 10.63 -13.00 -1.98
N ILE A 123 11.44 -12.02 -1.57
CA ILE A 123 11.39 -10.62 -2.00
C ILE A 123 12.74 -10.28 -2.62
N ARG A 124 12.72 -9.94 -3.90
CA ARG A 124 13.91 -9.68 -4.71
C ARG A 124 13.93 -8.24 -5.21
N TRP A 125 15.08 -7.58 -5.15
CA TRP A 125 15.28 -6.24 -5.70
C TRP A 125 16.74 -6.03 -6.11
N GLN A 126 16.99 -5.03 -6.95
CA GLN A 126 18.35 -4.58 -7.25
C GLN A 126 18.72 -3.42 -6.31
N ALA A 127 19.74 -3.63 -5.48
CA ALA A 127 20.25 -2.63 -4.56
C ALA A 127 20.97 -1.49 -5.29
N GLY A 128 21.27 -0.40 -4.59
CA GLY A 128 21.99 0.75 -5.14
C GLY A 128 23.37 0.43 -5.74
N ASP A 129 23.99 -0.69 -5.35
CA ASP A 129 25.25 -1.21 -5.90
C ASP A 129 25.08 -1.99 -7.22
N GLY A 130 23.85 -2.08 -7.75
CA GLY A 130 23.52 -2.83 -8.96
C GLY A 130 23.40 -4.34 -8.75
N ARG A 131 23.64 -4.86 -7.54
CA ARG A 131 23.53 -6.29 -7.24
C ARG A 131 22.10 -6.66 -6.86
N ASP A 132 21.69 -7.86 -7.28
CA ASP A 132 20.43 -8.43 -6.84
C ASP A 132 20.54 -8.86 -5.37
N ARG A 133 19.48 -8.55 -4.61
CA ARG A 133 19.29 -8.95 -3.22
C ARG A 133 18.01 -9.77 -3.12
N GLU A 134 18.02 -10.74 -2.22
CA GLU A 134 16.84 -11.55 -1.89
C GLU A 134 16.74 -11.67 -0.37
N VAL A 135 15.52 -11.50 0.15
CA VAL A 135 15.14 -11.86 1.51
C VAL A 135 13.98 -12.83 1.43
N ARG A 136 13.98 -13.86 2.29
CA ARG A 136 12.81 -14.72 2.49
C ARG A 136 12.08 -14.26 3.75
N VAL A 137 10.77 -14.09 3.60
CA VAL A 137 9.88 -13.64 4.67
C VAL A 137 8.91 -14.78 5.00
N ASP A 138 8.87 -15.16 6.25
CA ASP A 138 7.93 -16.16 6.77
C ASP A 138 6.52 -15.57 6.79
N VAL A 139 5.55 -16.31 6.25
CA VAL A 139 4.14 -15.89 6.21
C VAL A 139 3.32 -16.86 7.06
N PRO A 140 3.42 -16.76 8.39
CA PRO A 140 2.76 -17.70 9.29
C PRO A 140 1.25 -17.72 9.06
N GLY A 141 0.66 -18.91 9.08
CA GLY A 141 -0.79 -19.04 8.94
C GLY A 141 -1.32 -18.82 7.53
N LEU A 142 -0.47 -18.69 6.50
CA LEU A 142 -0.92 -18.66 5.09
C LEU A 142 -1.75 -19.92 4.73
N GLN A 143 -1.46 -21.03 5.40
CA GLN A 143 -2.19 -22.29 5.29
C GLN A 143 -3.60 -22.26 5.90
N GLN A 144 -3.86 -21.30 6.80
CA GLN A 144 -5.07 -21.19 7.62
C GLN A 144 -6.00 -20.06 7.14
N VAL A 145 -5.64 -19.37 6.05
CA VAL A 145 -6.42 -18.27 5.47
C VAL A 145 -6.83 -18.56 4.03
N LEU A 146 -7.91 -17.89 3.61
CA LEU A 146 -8.23 -17.65 2.22
C LEU A 146 -7.88 -16.20 1.91
N LYS A 147 -7.09 -16.00 0.85
CA LYS A 147 -6.91 -14.69 0.20
C LYS A 147 -7.64 -14.69 -1.13
N VAL A 148 -8.36 -13.61 -1.41
CA VAL A 148 -8.95 -13.32 -2.73
C VAL A 148 -8.37 -12.00 -3.20
N VAL A 149 -7.82 -11.97 -4.41
CA VAL A 149 -7.03 -10.85 -4.90
C VAL A 149 -7.59 -10.39 -6.23
N LEU A 150 -7.94 -9.12 -6.35
CA LEU A 150 -8.22 -8.46 -7.62
C LEU A 150 -6.96 -7.73 -8.05
N VAL A 151 -6.51 -7.96 -9.29
CA VAL A 151 -5.34 -7.30 -9.87
C VAL A 151 -5.73 -6.64 -11.18
N TRP A 152 -5.36 -5.37 -11.38
CA TRP A 152 -5.62 -4.67 -12.63
C TRP A 152 -4.56 -3.62 -12.95
N ASN A 153 -4.53 -3.22 -14.21
CA ASN A 153 -3.69 -2.15 -14.72
C ASN A 153 -4.55 -0.95 -15.15
N GLY A 154 -3.93 0.22 -15.20
CA GLY A 154 -4.56 1.50 -15.45
C GLY A 154 -5.17 2.13 -14.20
N GLU A 155 -5.83 3.25 -14.42
CA GLU A 155 -6.46 4.06 -13.36
C GLU A 155 -7.96 3.82 -13.26
N ALA A 156 -8.47 2.78 -13.93
CA ALA A 156 -9.88 2.43 -13.84
C ALA A 156 -10.24 2.11 -12.38
N PRO A 157 -11.33 2.70 -11.84
CA PRO A 157 -11.77 2.46 -10.47
C PRO A 157 -12.48 1.11 -10.38
N LEU A 158 -11.67 0.05 -10.31
CA LEU A 158 -12.14 -1.28 -9.97
C LEU A 158 -12.07 -1.49 -8.46
N SER A 159 -13.01 -2.26 -7.93
CA SER A 159 -12.99 -2.71 -6.54
C SER A 159 -13.45 -4.16 -6.41
N LEU A 160 -12.85 -4.88 -5.45
CA LEU A 160 -13.28 -6.21 -5.05
C LEU A 160 -14.34 -6.12 -3.95
N GLN A 161 -15.43 -6.85 -4.12
CA GLN A 161 -16.46 -7.02 -3.09
C GLN A 161 -16.69 -8.49 -2.86
N ILE A 162 -16.75 -8.90 -1.60
CA ILE A 162 -17.05 -10.28 -1.19
C ILE A 162 -18.44 -10.29 -0.57
N ASP A 163 -19.24 -11.29 -0.93
CA ASP A 163 -20.52 -11.53 -0.28
C ASP A 163 -20.33 -12.53 0.86
N GLU A 164 -20.30 -12.02 2.09
CA GLU A 164 -20.21 -12.84 3.31
C GLU A 164 -21.59 -13.27 3.83
N ALA A 165 -22.69 -12.86 3.20
CA ALA A 165 -24.04 -13.23 3.62
C ALA A 165 -24.33 -14.73 3.49
N VAL A 166 -23.51 -15.47 2.76
CA VAL A 166 -23.61 -16.92 2.55
C VAL A 166 -22.99 -17.76 3.68
N LEU A 167 -22.46 -17.13 4.73
CA LEU A 167 -21.86 -17.81 5.87
C LEU A 167 -22.97 -18.25 6.87
N PRO A 168 -23.01 -19.53 7.30
CA PRO A 168 -24.01 -20.03 8.23
C PRO A 168 -23.91 -19.31 9.60
N ASP A 169 -25.06 -19.19 10.27
CA ASP A 169 -25.25 -18.60 11.61
C ASP A 169 -25.11 -17.08 11.74
N ARG A 170 -25.16 -16.30 10.65
CA ARG A 170 -25.21 -14.84 10.75
C ARG A 170 -26.23 -14.19 9.80
N PRO A 171 -26.86 -13.06 10.21
CA PRO A 171 -27.68 -12.28 9.30
C PRO A 171 -26.84 -11.85 8.08
N PRO A 172 -27.46 -11.68 6.90
CA PRO A 172 -26.77 -11.38 5.65
C PRO A 172 -26.10 -9.99 5.74
N THR A 173 -24.87 -9.93 6.22
CA THR A 173 -24.18 -8.66 6.46
C THR A 173 -23.26 -8.31 5.28
N CYS A 174 -23.88 -7.63 4.32
CA CYS A 174 -23.30 -6.58 3.46
C CYS A 174 -22.33 -7.00 2.34
N THR A 175 -22.70 -6.70 1.10
CA THR A 175 -21.78 -6.49 -0.03
C THR A 175 -20.97 -5.21 0.23
N TRP A 176 -19.69 -5.34 0.57
CA TRP A 176 -18.88 -4.17 0.98
C TRP A 176 -18.51 -3.28 -0.22
N ILE A 177 -18.72 -1.97 -0.06
CA ILE A 177 -18.16 -0.91 -0.89
C ILE A 177 -17.27 -0.11 0.05
N GLU A 178 -16.00 0.08 -0.30
CA GLU A 178 -14.98 0.76 0.50
C GLU A 178 -15.27 2.23 0.87
N ARG A 179 -16.48 2.74 0.62
CA ARG A 179 -16.86 4.15 0.79
C ARG A 179 -17.92 4.46 1.85
N SER A 180 -18.56 3.49 2.52
CA SER A 180 -19.68 3.80 3.45
C SER A 180 -19.58 3.26 4.89
N GLY A 181 -18.48 2.60 5.27
CA GLY A 181 -18.02 2.53 6.67
C GLY A 181 -18.89 1.84 7.74
N SER A 182 -19.98 1.13 7.43
CA SER A 182 -20.94 0.66 8.47
C SER A 182 -21.10 -0.85 8.69
N CYS A 183 -20.42 -1.74 7.95
CA CYS A 183 -20.54 -3.20 8.18
C CYS A 183 -19.22 -3.86 8.61
N ARG A 184 -19.26 -4.69 9.68
CA ARG A 184 -18.15 -5.52 10.17
C ARG A 184 -18.27 -6.95 9.63
N GLY A 185 -17.63 -7.22 8.49
CA GLY A 185 -17.41 -8.58 7.99
C GLY A 185 -16.37 -9.37 8.80
N VAL A 186 -16.21 -10.67 8.52
CA VAL A 186 -15.20 -11.53 9.14
C VAL A 186 -13.84 -11.45 8.44
N GLY A 187 -13.82 -11.08 7.16
CA GLY A 187 -12.58 -10.84 6.44
C GLY A 187 -12.10 -9.39 6.54
N ARG A 188 -10.85 -9.20 6.12
CA ARG A 188 -10.14 -7.92 6.10
C ARG A 188 -9.82 -7.54 4.66
N PHE A 189 -10.01 -6.27 4.32
CA PHE A 189 -9.67 -5.71 3.01
C PHE A 189 -8.41 -4.85 3.10
N ALA A 190 -7.64 -4.83 2.02
CA ALA A 190 -6.54 -3.91 1.79
C ALA A 190 -6.43 -3.56 0.31
N SER A 191 -6.45 -2.26 0.01
CA SER A 191 -6.27 -1.73 -1.35
C SER A 191 -4.87 -1.14 -1.45
N LEU A 192 -4.07 -1.65 -2.39
CA LEU A 192 -2.64 -1.39 -2.48
C LEU A 192 -2.26 -1.02 -3.93
N PRO A 193 -1.76 0.19 -4.19
CA PRO A 193 -1.10 0.48 -5.45
C PRO A 193 0.22 -0.30 -5.48
N LEU A 194 0.47 -1.04 -6.56
CA LEU A 194 1.73 -1.76 -6.79
C LEU A 194 2.73 -0.94 -7.60
N GLY A 195 2.35 0.21 -8.11
CA GLY A 195 3.19 1.07 -8.92
C GLY A 195 2.33 1.90 -9.88
N PRO A 196 2.97 2.68 -10.77
CA PRO A 196 2.26 3.50 -11.73
C PRO A 196 1.24 2.67 -12.53
N GLY A 197 -0.05 2.94 -12.32
CA GLY A 197 -1.15 2.28 -13.02
C GLY A 197 -1.23 0.77 -12.78
N ARG A 198 -0.77 0.23 -11.65
CA ARG A 198 -1.02 -1.18 -11.29
C ARG A 198 -1.52 -1.25 -9.86
N ASN A 199 -2.63 -1.95 -9.66
CA ASN A 199 -3.36 -1.92 -8.39
C ASN A 199 -3.78 -3.33 -7.97
N VAL A 200 -3.97 -3.49 -6.67
CA VAL A 200 -4.49 -4.71 -6.05
C VAL A 200 -5.48 -4.37 -4.95
N ASP A 201 -6.62 -5.08 -4.96
CA ASP A 201 -7.46 -5.23 -3.78
C ASP A 201 -7.28 -6.64 -3.23
N LEU A 202 -7.05 -6.74 -1.94
CA LEU A 202 -6.85 -7.98 -1.22
C LEU A 202 -7.93 -8.15 -0.18
N TYR A 203 -8.65 -9.27 -0.24
CA TYR A 203 -9.48 -9.76 0.85
C TYR A 203 -8.79 -10.94 1.53
N THR A 204 -8.72 -10.94 2.86
CA THR A 204 -8.15 -12.04 3.66
C THR A 204 -9.12 -12.46 4.75
N VAL A 205 -9.37 -13.76 4.89
CA VAL A 205 -10.26 -14.32 5.92
C VAL A 205 -9.69 -15.63 6.46
N ALA A 206 -9.89 -15.91 7.74
CA ALA A 206 -9.53 -17.19 8.32
C ALA A 206 -10.41 -18.31 7.72
N LEU A 207 -9.80 -19.43 7.31
CA LEU A 207 -10.56 -20.57 6.77
C LEU A 207 -11.56 -21.13 7.77
N GLY A 208 -11.26 -21.06 9.08
CA GLY A 208 -12.18 -21.47 10.14
C GLY A 208 -13.42 -20.58 10.30
N ALA A 209 -13.42 -19.38 9.72
CA ALA A 209 -14.59 -18.50 9.68
C ALA A 209 -15.49 -18.75 8.46
N LEU A 210 -15.06 -19.62 7.53
CA LEU A 210 -15.80 -19.98 6.33
C LEU A 210 -16.44 -21.37 6.49
N PRO A 211 -17.51 -21.68 5.74
CA PRO A 211 -18.07 -23.01 5.71
C PRO A 211 -17.04 -23.96 5.09
N PRO A 212 -16.97 -25.23 5.54
CA PRO A 212 -15.95 -26.18 5.07
C PRO A 212 -16.09 -26.53 3.58
N ARG A 213 -17.26 -26.29 2.97
CA ARG A 213 -17.58 -26.50 1.56
C ARG A 213 -18.52 -25.41 1.08
N GLY A 214 -18.57 -25.20 -0.23
CA GLY A 214 -19.47 -24.25 -0.86
C GLY A 214 -18.74 -23.22 -1.70
N ARG A 215 -19.39 -22.08 -1.89
CA ARG A 215 -18.91 -20.99 -2.73
C ARG A 215 -18.88 -19.72 -1.91
N LEU A 216 -17.83 -18.92 -2.11
CA LEU A 216 -17.76 -17.55 -1.63
C LEU A 216 -17.96 -16.63 -2.85
N PRO A 217 -19.15 -16.03 -3.01
CA PRO A 217 -19.41 -15.14 -4.12
C PRO A 217 -18.58 -13.87 -4.00
N TYR A 218 -18.14 -13.37 -5.15
CA TYR A 218 -17.45 -12.10 -5.25
C TYR A 218 -17.98 -11.28 -6.43
N HIS A 219 -17.72 -9.99 -6.34
CA HIS A 219 -18.04 -9.02 -7.36
C HIS A 219 -16.81 -8.15 -7.63
N VAL A 220 -16.48 -7.99 -8.91
CA VAL A 220 -15.62 -6.90 -9.37
C VAL A 220 -16.52 -5.78 -9.80
N VAL A 221 -16.37 -4.64 -9.17
CA VAL A 221 -17.20 -3.46 -9.43
C VAL A 221 -16.37 -2.41 -10.10
N PHE A 222 -16.79 -2.01 -11.30
CA PHE A 222 -16.30 -0.82 -11.97
C PHE A 222 -17.23 0.34 -11.61
N ASP A 223 -16.70 1.29 -10.84
CA ASP A 223 -17.44 2.45 -10.36
C ASP A 223 -16.74 3.76 -10.74
N PRO A 224 -17.04 4.31 -11.93
CA PRO A 224 -16.46 5.57 -12.39
C PRO A 224 -16.90 6.79 -11.57
N GLY A 225 -17.77 6.61 -10.57
CA GLY A 225 -18.37 7.68 -9.78
C GLY A 225 -19.72 8.14 -10.33
N PRO A 226 -20.44 9.01 -9.60
CA PRO A 226 -21.74 9.50 -10.05
C PRO A 226 -21.60 10.33 -11.33
N SER A 227 -22.51 10.11 -12.27
CA SER A 227 -22.66 10.92 -13.48
C SER A 227 -22.75 12.41 -13.11
N GLY A 228 -21.94 13.26 -13.77
CA GLY A 228 -21.95 14.71 -13.53
C GLY A 228 -21.13 15.20 -12.33
N SER A 229 -20.36 14.35 -11.66
CA SER A 229 -19.51 14.73 -10.50
C SER A 229 -18.25 15.53 -10.84
N GLY A 230 -18.00 15.87 -12.12
CA GLY A 230 -16.82 16.63 -12.55
C GLY A 230 -15.49 15.90 -12.42
N LEU A 231 -15.47 14.68 -11.86
CA LEU A 231 -14.42 13.71 -12.12
C LEU A 231 -14.55 13.33 -13.59
N ASN A 232 -13.43 13.27 -14.34
CA ASN A 232 -13.35 12.99 -15.78
C ASN A 232 -14.00 11.65 -16.17
N ALA A 233 -15.32 11.49 -16.03
CA ALA A 233 -16.04 10.26 -16.34
C ALA A 233 -15.89 9.92 -17.83
N ASP A 234 -15.72 10.94 -18.67
CA ASP A 234 -15.42 10.83 -20.10
C ASP A 234 -14.16 10.01 -20.40
N ARG A 235 -13.17 9.96 -19.48
CA ARG A 235 -11.97 9.13 -19.65
C ARG A 235 -12.26 7.63 -19.60
N TYR A 236 -13.39 7.27 -19.01
CA TYR A 236 -13.89 5.91 -18.86
C TYR A 236 -14.92 5.55 -19.94
N CYS A 237 -15.00 6.39 -20.97
CA CYS A 237 -15.84 6.23 -22.15
C CYS A 237 -15.00 5.95 -23.40
N GLY A 238 -15.64 5.41 -24.44
CA GLY A 238 -15.00 5.04 -25.69
C GLY A 238 -14.17 3.76 -25.58
N ASP A 239 -13.21 3.60 -26.48
CA ASP A 239 -12.45 2.35 -26.65
C ASP A 239 -11.10 2.34 -25.92
N GLY A 240 -10.86 3.35 -25.08
CA GLY A 240 -9.63 3.46 -24.29
C GLY A 240 -9.50 2.37 -23.22
N ALA A 241 -8.27 2.04 -22.84
CA ALA A 241 -7.99 1.02 -21.82
C ALA A 241 -8.64 1.31 -20.44
N SER A 242 -8.92 2.58 -20.14
CA SER A 242 -9.64 2.98 -18.92
C SER A 242 -11.15 2.70 -18.99
N ALA A 243 -11.73 2.65 -20.19
CA ALA A 243 -13.17 2.38 -20.42
C ALA A 243 -13.49 0.88 -20.47
N ALA A 244 -12.50 0.07 -20.87
CA ALA A 244 -12.57 -1.39 -20.96
C ALA A 244 -11.50 -2.07 -20.08
N PRO A 245 -11.48 -1.84 -18.75
CA PRO A 245 -10.40 -2.35 -17.91
C PRO A 245 -10.42 -3.87 -17.84
N LEU A 246 -9.23 -4.45 -17.99
CA LEU A 246 -8.97 -5.86 -17.78
C LEU A 246 -8.52 -6.10 -16.34
N PHE A 247 -8.86 -7.27 -15.80
CA PHE A 247 -8.49 -7.66 -14.46
C PHE A 247 -8.25 -9.16 -14.33
N GLU A 248 -7.54 -9.55 -13.27
CA GLU A 248 -7.42 -10.93 -12.84
C GLU A 248 -7.95 -11.09 -11.42
N ILE A 249 -8.53 -12.26 -11.15
CA ILE A 249 -8.88 -12.71 -9.80
C ILE A 249 -8.00 -13.89 -9.44
N TRP A 250 -7.30 -13.76 -8.33
CA TRP A 250 -6.47 -14.82 -7.77
C TRP A 250 -7.03 -15.29 -6.44
N SER A 251 -6.64 -16.50 -6.05
CA SER A 251 -6.85 -16.99 -4.71
C SER A 251 -5.55 -17.55 -4.13
N VAL A 252 -5.40 -17.42 -2.81
CA VAL A 252 -4.46 -18.24 -2.04
C VAL A 252 -5.27 -18.97 -1.00
N ARG A 253 -5.22 -20.29 -1.02
CA ARG A 253 -5.96 -21.12 -0.07
C ARG A 253 -5.11 -22.29 0.32
N ARG A 254 -4.94 -22.53 1.63
CA ARG A 254 -4.06 -23.58 2.13
C ARG A 254 -2.69 -23.48 1.47
N GLY A 255 -2.14 -22.26 1.44
CA GLY A 255 -0.86 -21.91 0.81
C GLY A 255 -0.76 -22.12 -0.71
N MET A 256 -1.81 -22.59 -1.40
CA MET A 256 -1.79 -22.77 -2.84
C MET A 256 -2.29 -21.52 -3.54
N PHE A 257 -1.44 -20.93 -4.38
CA PHE A 257 -1.79 -19.83 -5.28
C PHE A 257 -2.51 -20.36 -6.53
N ARG A 258 -3.58 -19.66 -6.96
CA ARG A 258 -4.28 -19.93 -8.22
C ARG A 258 -4.75 -18.63 -8.87
N VAL A 259 -4.68 -18.59 -10.20
CA VAL A 259 -5.43 -17.62 -10.99
C VAL A 259 -6.80 -18.22 -11.25
N GLU A 260 -7.83 -17.67 -10.60
CA GLU A 260 -9.21 -18.16 -10.68
C GLU A 260 -9.89 -17.68 -11.97
N ARG A 261 -9.64 -16.42 -12.34
CA ARG A 261 -10.28 -15.81 -13.51
C ARG A 261 -9.45 -14.70 -14.11
N ARG A 262 -9.47 -14.61 -15.43
CA ARG A 262 -9.15 -13.39 -16.19
C ARG A 262 -10.44 -12.80 -16.74
N GLY A 263 -10.64 -11.51 -16.57
CA GLY A 263 -11.86 -10.83 -16.93
C GLY A 263 -11.62 -9.42 -17.44
N GLY A 264 -12.71 -8.78 -17.84
CA GLY A 264 -12.69 -7.39 -18.24
C GLY A 264 -14.11 -6.87 -18.39
N PHE A 265 -14.20 -5.56 -18.55
CA PHE A 265 -15.43 -4.90 -18.95
C PHE A 265 -15.30 -4.44 -20.40
N SER A 266 -16.38 -4.52 -21.17
CA SER A 266 -16.40 -4.00 -22.54
C SER A 266 -16.28 -2.47 -22.56
N ALA A 267 -15.82 -1.88 -23.66
CA ALA A 267 -15.91 -0.43 -23.85
C ALA A 267 -17.37 0.05 -23.83
N ILE A 268 -17.62 1.30 -23.42
CA ILE A 268 -18.96 1.92 -23.46
C ILE A 268 -18.89 3.19 -24.30
N ALA A 269 -19.82 3.33 -25.25
CA ALA A 269 -20.14 4.63 -25.82
C ALA A 269 -20.97 5.43 -24.80
N CYS A 270 -20.43 6.54 -24.28
CA CYS A 270 -21.17 7.37 -23.34
C CYS A 270 -22.08 8.35 -24.08
N GLY A 271 -23.35 8.40 -23.66
CA GLY A 271 -24.31 9.46 -23.99
C GLY A 271 -24.53 10.42 -22.82
N GLU A 272 -25.63 11.18 -22.81
CA GLU A 272 -25.96 12.20 -21.79
C GLU A 272 -26.08 11.69 -20.33
N GLY A 273 -25.93 10.39 -20.08
CA GLY A 273 -25.93 9.77 -18.75
C GLY A 273 -24.55 9.39 -18.17
N GLY A 274 -23.46 9.53 -18.93
CA GLY A 274 -22.12 9.10 -18.51
C GLY A 274 -21.96 7.57 -18.34
N PRO A 275 -20.77 7.10 -17.92
CA PRO A 275 -20.51 5.68 -17.75
C PRO A 275 -21.23 5.14 -16.50
N ALA A 276 -22.05 4.10 -16.68
CA ALA A 276 -22.77 3.46 -15.58
C ALA A 276 -21.87 2.52 -14.75
N ARG A 277 -22.20 2.37 -13.46
CA ARG A 277 -21.62 1.35 -12.59
C ARG A 277 -21.87 -0.04 -13.18
N ARG A 278 -20.82 -0.89 -13.20
CA ARG A 278 -20.90 -2.26 -13.71
C ARG A 278 -20.37 -3.27 -12.71
N VAL A 279 -20.90 -4.48 -12.80
CA VAL A 279 -20.57 -5.57 -11.88
C VAL A 279 -20.28 -6.83 -12.67
N SER A 280 -19.10 -7.41 -12.44
CA SER A 280 -18.75 -8.75 -12.90
C SER A 280 -18.78 -9.70 -11.71
N ARG A 281 -19.58 -10.77 -11.80
CA ARG A 281 -19.78 -11.72 -10.70
C ARG A 281 -18.93 -12.97 -10.89
N GLY A 282 -18.56 -13.61 -9.80
CA GLY A 282 -17.91 -14.92 -9.79
C GLY A 282 -17.98 -15.56 -8.41
N ASP A 283 -17.44 -16.76 -8.30
CA ASP A 283 -17.41 -17.54 -7.06
C ASP A 283 -16.00 -18.09 -6.83
N ILE A 284 -15.55 -18.08 -5.58
CA ILE A 284 -14.40 -18.88 -5.13
C ILE A 284 -14.93 -20.18 -4.54
N LEU A 285 -14.49 -21.31 -5.10
CA LEU A 285 -14.83 -22.62 -4.55
C LEU A 285 -14.07 -22.82 -3.23
N LEU A 286 -14.76 -23.06 -2.12
CA LEU A 286 -14.15 -23.24 -0.79
C LEU A 286 -13.62 -24.66 -0.56
N ALA A 287 -14.13 -25.64 -1.30
CA ALA A 287 -13.58 -26.96 -1.51
C ALA A 287 -14.14 -27.54 -2.84
N PRO A 288 -13.47 -28.51 -3.48
CA PRO A 288 -14.17 -29.53 -4.27
C PRO A 288 -15.04 -30.42 -3.36
#